data_AF-A0A2G9V045-F1
#
_entry.id   AF-A0A2G9V045-F1
#
_cell.length_a   1.000
_cell.length_b   1.000
_cell.length_c   1.000
_cell.angle_alpha   90.00
_cell.angle_beta   90.00
_cell.angle_gamma   90.00
#
_symmetry.space_group_name_H-M   'P 1'
#
loop_
_entity.id
_entity.type
_entity.pdbx_description
1 polymer ?
#
loop_
_entity_poly.entity_id
_entity_poly.type
_entity_poly.pdbx_seq_one_letter_code
_entity_poly.pdbx_strand_id
1 'polypeptide(L)' 'MSISDTELKHQFELLIRFEEETYSLWGLYQQAVVGNINVPKLDYIDPVEESWMWRWIKGNEKWHAWNKCKGM' A
#
# COMPACT_ATOMS: atom_id res chain seq x y z
N MET A 1 28.49 -9.95 -7.38
CA MET A 1 28.12 -8.65 -7.95
C MET A 1 27.18 -7.98 -6.97
N SER A 2 27.54 -6.85 -6.38
CA SER A 2 26.71 -6.13 -5.41
C SER A 2 25.85 -5.08 -6.12
N ILE A 3 24.57 -5.00 -5.78
CA ILE A 3 23.67 -3.92 -6.23
C ILE A 3 24.13 -2.60 -5.62
N SER A 4 24.06 -1.51 -6.39
CA SER A 4 24.33 -0.15 -5.90
C SER A 4 23.12 0.44 -5.19
N ASP A 5 23.33 1.37 -4.25
CA ASP A 5 22.24 2.04 -3.53
C ASP A 5 21.29 2.79 -4.48
N THR A 6 21.81 3.36 -5.57
CA THR A 6 21.00 4.03 -6.60
C THR A 6 20.10 3.05 -7.32
N GLU A 7 20.62 1.89 -7.69
CA GLU A 7 19.85 0.86 -8.37
C GLU A 7 18.79 0.25 -7.46
N LEU A 8 19.13 0.05 -6.19
CA LEU A 8 18.18 -0.40 -5.18
C LEU A 8 17.04 0.62 -5.00
N LYS A 9 17.36 1.92 -4.85
CA LYS A 9 16.36 2.99 -4.75
C LYS A 9 15.42 3.00 -5.95
N HIS A 10 15.97 2.89 -7.15
CA HIS A 10 15.17 2.88 -8.37
C HIS A 10 14.20 1.68 -8.43
N GLN A 11 14.67 0.49 -8.06
CA GLN A 11 13.82 -0.71 -8.01
C GLN A 11 12.67 -0.56 -7.00
N PHE A 12 12.93 0.07 -5.83
CA PHE A 12 11.87 0.38 -4.87
C PHE A 12 10.87 1.40 -5.41
N GLU A 13 11.31 2.47 -6.07
CA GLU A 13 10.41 3.45 -6.67
C GLU A 13 9.48 2.81 -7.73
N LEU A 14 9.99 1.89 -8.52
CA LEU A 14 9.18 1.14 -9.49
C LEU A 14 8.14 0.24 -8.80
N LEU A 15 8.54 -0.47 -7.75
CA LEU A 15 7.64 -1.32 -6.97
C LEU A 15 6.50 -0.52 -6.34
N ILE A 16 6.82 0.65 -5.78
CA ILE A 16 5.83 1.54 -5.16
C ILE A 16 4.82 2.01 -6.19
N ARG A 17 5.27 2.51 -7.34
CA ARG A 17 4.38 2.96 -8.40
C ARG A 17 3.47 1.84 -8.88
N PHE A 18 4.01 0.63 -9.03
CA PHE A 18 3.20 -0.53 -9.40
C PHE A 18 2.12 -0.82 -8.35
N GLU A 19 2.45 -0.79 -7.06
CA GLU A 19 1.45 -0.98 -6.00
C GLU A 19 0.39 0.13 -6.00
N GLU A 20 0.80 1.39 -6.16
CA GLU A 20 -0.12 2.55 -6.24
C GLU A 20 -1.15 2.39 -7.36
N GLU A 21 -0.71 1.97 -8.55
CA GLU A 21 -1.58 1.73 -9.71
C GLU A 21 -2.48 0.49 -9.53
N THR A 22 -2.13 -0.44 -8.64
CA THR A 22 -2.84 -1.71 -8.47
C THR A 22 -3.72 -1.77 -7.22
N TYR A 23 -3.73 -0.75 -6.36
CA TYR A 23 -4.55 -0.75 -5.14
C TYR A 23 -6.05 -0.97 -5.39
N SER A 24 -6.61 -0.36 -6.44
CA SER A 24 -8.03 -0.56 -6.77
C SER A 24 -8.35 -2.02 -7.11
N LEU A 25 -7.47 -2.68 -7.88
CA LEU A 25 -7.60 -4.10 -8.19
C LEU A 25 -7.46 -4.97 -6.94
N TRP A 26 -6.50 -4.63 -6.07
CA TRP A 26 -6.34 -5.29 -4.78
C TRP A 26 -7.61 -5.20 -3.91
N GLY A 27 -8.22 -4.01 -3.82
CA GLY A 27 -9.46 -3.79 -3.06
C GLY A 27 -10.62 -4.63 -3.59
N LEU A 28 -10.79 -4.67 -4.92
CA LEU A 28 -11.81 -5.50 -5.57
C LEU A 28 -11.57 -7.00 -5.36
N TYR A 29 -10.33 -7.46 -5.53
CA TYR A 29 -9.95 -8.83 -5.27
C TYR A 29 -10.29 -9.24 -3.83
N GLN A 30 -9.93 -8.38 -2.87
CA GLN A 30 -10.16 -8.66 -1.46
C GLN A 30 -11.67 -8.66 -1.12
N GLN A 31 -12.45 -7.75 -1.68
CA GLN A 31 -13.91 -7.75 -1.57
C GLN A 31 -14.52 -9.03 -2.17
N ALA A 32 -14.03 -9.49 -3.32
CA ALA A 32 -14.54 -10.70 -3.97
C ALA A 32 -14.24 -11.99 -3.19
N VAL A 33 -13.06 -12.06 -2.56
CA VAL A 33 -12.61 -13.27 -1.85
C VAL A 33 -13.09 -13.31 -0.40
N VAL A 34 -13.10 -12.18 0.30
CA VAL A 34 -13.40 -12.11 1.75
C VAL A 34 -14.75 -11.44 2.03
N GLY A 35 -15.25 -10.61 1.13
CA GLY A 35 -16.40 -9.75 1.37
C GLY A 35 -16.00 -8.44 2.06
N ASN A 36 -16.94 -7.86 2.80
CA ASN A 36 -16.73 -6.56 3.45
C ASN A 36 -15.51 -6.57 4.38
N ILE A 37 -14.74 -5.48 4.32
CA ILE A 37 -13.60 -5.25 5.19
C ILE A 37 -13.95 -5.48 6.66
N ASN A 38 -13.14 -6.29 7.33
CA ASN A 38 -13.34 -6.76 8.71
C ASN A 38 -12.10 -6.53 9.60
N VAL A 39 -11.10 -5.81 9.09
CA VAL A 39 -9.88 -5.44 9.82
C VAL A 39 -9.92 -3.96 10.20
N PRO A 40 -9.48 -3.58 11.42
CA PRO A 40 -9.40 -2.18 11.82
C PRO A 40 -8.34 -1.44 10.99
N LYS A 41 -8.55 -0.15 10.76
CA LYS A 41 -7.53 0.72 10.17
C LYS A 41 -6.39 0.89 11.17
N LEU A 42 -5.15 0.73 10.73
CA LEU A 42 -3.99 1.00 11.58
C LEU A 42 -3.66 2.49 11.52
N ASP A 43 -4.16 3.31 12.45
CA ASP A 43 -3.80 4.74 12.53
C ASP A 43 -2.39 4.96 13.13
N TYR A 44 -1.39 4.25 12.61
CA TYR A 44 0.00 4.56 12.93
C TYR A 44 0.43 5.73 12.05
N ILE A 45 0.36 6.95 12.59
CA ILE A 45 0.93 8.17 12.00
C ILE A 45 2.07 8.60 12.92
N ASP A 46 3.30 8.55 12.41
CA ASP A 46 4.43 9.20 13.05
C ASP A 46 4.55 10.62 12.48
N PRO A 47 4.23 11.67 13.26
CA PRO A 47 4.21 13.04 12.76
C PRO A 47 5.60 13.61 12.44
N VAL A 48 6.68 12.92 12.83
CA VAL A 48 8.07 13.33 12.57
C VAL A 48 8.65 12.62 11.35
N GLU A 49 8.02 11.53 10.91
CA GLU A 49 8.54 10.67 9.85
C GLU A 49 8.02 11.09 8.47
N GLU A 50 8.89 11.74 7.71
CA GLU A 50 8.57 12.27 6.38
C GLU A 50 8.99 11.36 5.22
N SER A 51 9.58 10.18 5.48
CA SER A 51 10.07 9.35 4.38
C SER A 51 8.94 8.75 3.54
N TRP A 52 9.09 8.85 2.22
CA TRP A 52 8.19 8.23 1.25
C TRP A 52 8.07 6.71 1.46
N MET A 53 9.17 6.07 1.86
CA MET A 53 9.20 4.62 2.10
C MET A 53 8.39 4.24 3.34
N TRP A 54 8.42 5.06 4.39
CA TRP A 54 7.54 4.86 5.53
C TRP A 54 6.07 5.02 5.11
N ARG A 55 5.73 6.04 4.32
CA ARG A 55 4.35 6.25 3.85
C ARG A 55 3.85 5.06 3.04
N TRP A 56 4.70 4.49 2.20
CA TRP A 56 4.36 3.29 1.45
C TRP A 56 4.11 2.08 2.37
N ILE A 57 4.98 1.84 3.35
CA ILE A 57 4.88 0.68 4.26
C ILE A 57 3.71 0.83 5.27
N LYS A 58 3.41 2.06 5.71
CA LYS A 58 2.49 2.35 6.82
C LYS A 58 1.24 3.16 6.44
N GLY A 59 1.11 3.59 5.19
CA GLY A 59 0.05 4.50 4.72
C GLY A 59 -1.35 3.90 4.60
N ASN A 60 -1.53 2.60 4.87
CA ASN A 60 -2.83 1.92 4.83
C ASN A 60 -3.56 1.96 3.47
N GLU A 61 -2.87 2.20 2.37
CA GLU A 61 -3.53 2.33 1.05
C GLU A 61 -4.33 1.08 0.65
N LYS A 62 -3.82 -0.12 0.96
CA LYS A 62 -4.56 -1.39 0.78
C LYS A 62 -5.84 -1.46 1.61
N TRP A 63 -5.81 -0.95 2.83
CA TRP A 63 -7.00 -0.86 3.69
C TRP A 63 -8.01 0.11 3.08
N HIS A 64 -7.54 1.29 2.63
CA HIS A 64 -8.39 2.30 1.99
C HIS A 64 -9.05 1.78 0.71
N ALA A 65 -8.29 1.07 -0.13
CA ALA A 65 -8.80 0.49 -1.35
C ALA A 65 -9.89 -0.57 -1.10
N TRP A 66 -9.67 -1.47 -0.14
CA TRP A 66 -10.69 -2.46 0.23
C TRP A 66 -11.93 -1.80 0.88
N ASN A 67 -11.73 -0.82 1.76
CA ASN A 67 -12.83 -0.12 2.41
C ASN A 67 -13.73 0.65 1.42
N LYS A 68 -13.18 1.15 0.30
CA LYS A 68 -13.96 1.76 -0.79
C LYS A 68 -14.92 0.78 -1.48
N CYS A 69 -14.65 -0.52 -1.42
CA CYS A 69 -15.48 -1.56 -2.03
C CYS A 69 -16.58 -2.10 -1.08
N LYS A 70 -16.69 -1.57 0.15
CA LYS A 70 -17.65 -2.05 1.14
C LYS A 70 -19.10 -1.90 0.66
N GLY A 71 -19.87 -2.98 0.73
CA GLY A 71 -21.28 -3.00 0.34
C GLY A 71 -21.54 -3.19 -1.15
N MET A 72 -20.49 -3.43 -1.95
CA MET A 72 -20.63 -4.01 -3.29
C MET A 72 -21.02 -5.48 -3.20
#